data_AF-E0WUQ0-F1
#
_entry.id   AF-E0WUQ0-F1
#
_cell.length_a   1.000
_cell.length_b   1.000
_cell.length_c   1.000
_cell.angle_alpha   90.00
_cell.angle_beta   90.00
_cell.angle_gamma   90.00
#
_symmetry.space_group_name_H-M   'P 1'
#
loop_
_entity.id
_entity.type
_entity.pdbx_description
1 polymer ?
#
loop_
_entity_poly.entity_id
_entity_poly.type
_entity_poly.pdbx_seq_one_letter_code
_entity_poly.pdbx_strand_id
1 'polypeptide(L)' 'EALFEQTFAQAAVGMALVSLQGYWLRVNPRICEMLHYSERELMDRTFQDITYPLDLNTDLEKLQQLLRNEISTYSLEKRY' A
#
# COMPACT_ATOMS: atom_id res chain seq x y z
N GLU A 1 -0.69 0.38 -22.40
CA GLU A 1 0.18 0.70 -21.24
C GLU A 1 0.06 2.14 -20.75
N ALA A 2 0.10 3.16 -21.63
CA ALA A 2 0.05 4.58 -21.22
C ALA A 2 -1.14 5.00 -20.33
N LEU A 3 -2.33 4.39 -20.51
CA LEU A 3 -3.50 4.74 -19.70
C LEU A 3 -3.30 4.39 -18.22
N PHE A 4 -2.75 3.22 -17.91
CA PHE A 4 -2.51 2.82 -16.52
C PHE A 4 -1.50 3.76 -15.86
N GLU A 5 -0.38 4.04 -16.53
CA GLU A 5 0.65 4.92 -15.99
C GLU A 5 0.14 6.33 -15.75
N GLN A 6 -0.63 6.89 -16.71
CA GLN A 6 -1.23 8.21 -16.54
C GLN A 6 -2.24 8.22 -15.40
N THR A 7 -3.17 7.26 -15.35
CA THR A 7 -4.17 7.21 -14.28
C THR A 7 -3.51 7.00 -12.91
N PHE A 8 -2.54 6.12 -12.80
CA PHE A 8 -1.82 5.85 -11.55
C PHE A 8 -1.03 7.07 -11.08
N ALA A 9 -0.27 7.71 -11.97
CA ALA A 9 0.56 8.86 -11.64
C ALA A 9 -0.25 10.14 -11.34
N GLN A 10 -1.39 10.34 -12.00
CA GLN A 10 -2.22 11.55 -11.87
C GLN A 10 -3.39 11.40 -10.88
N ALA A 11 -3.56 10.23 -10.26
CA ALA A 11 -4.62 10.01 -9.29
C ALA A 11 -4.48 10.97 -8.08
N ALA A 12 -5.58 11.62 -7.72
CA ALA A 12 -5.66 12.50 -6.55
C ALA A 12 -5.64 11.75 -5.20
N VAL A 13 -5.73 10.42 -5.25
CA VAL A 13 -5.64 9.50 -4.11
C VAL A 13 -4.27 8.82 -4.09
N GLY A 14 -3.76 8.52 -2.90
CA GLY A 14 -2.57 7.71 -2.76
C GLY A 14 -2.82 6.28 -3.26
N MET A 15 -1.98 5.80 -4.17
CA MET A 15 -2.05 4.45 -4.73
C MET A 15 -0.71 3.76 -4.60
N ALA A 16 -0.75 2.46 -4.33
CA ALA A 16 0.42 1.61 -4.31
C ALA A 16 0.09 0.21 -4.80
N LEU A 17 1.11 -0.46 -5.34
CA LEU A 17 1.13 -1.90 -5.51
C LEU A 17 2.06 -2.47 -4.45
N VAL A 18 1.61 -3.52 -3.78
CA VAL A 18 2.33 -4.15 -2.67
C VAL A 18 2.47 -5.63 -2.98
N SER A 19 3.66 -6.16 -2.77
CA SER A 19 3.93 -7.60 -2.87
C SER A 19 3.20 -8.37 -1.77
N LEU A 20 3.07 -9.67 -1.94
CA LEU A 20 2.48 -10.55 -0.92
C LEU A 20 3.30 -10.59 0.38
N GLN A 21 4.57 -10.20 0.33
CA GLN A 21 5.47 -10.07 1.48
C GLN A 21 5.42 -8.67 2.11
N GLY A 22 4.69 -7.72 1.51
CA GLY A 22 4.51 -6.36 2.04
C GLY A 22 5.46 -5.30 1.51
N TYR A 23 6.41 -5.66 0.64
CA TYR A 23 7.25 -4.68 -0.06
C TYR A 23 6.45 -3.87 -1.05
N TRP A 24 6.72 -2.56 -1.12
CA TRP A 24 6.20 -1.69 -2.15
C TRP A 24 6.80 -2.09 -3.50
N LEU A 25 5.94 -2.26 -4.51
CA LEU A 25 6.33 -2.57 -5.88
C LEU A 25 6.25 -1.31 -6.77
N ARG A 26 5.24 -0.48 -6.50
CA ARG A 26 5.06 0.85 -7.10
C ARG A 26 4.28 1.73 -6.15
N VAL A 27 4.57 3.02 -6.16
CA VAL A 27 3.86 4.07 -5.42
C VAL A 27 3.62 5.24 -6.35
N ASN A 28 2.47 5.92 -6.22
CA ASN A 28 2.25 7.14 -6.99
C ASN A 28 2.77 8.39 -6.23
N PRO A 29 2.94 9.53 -6.90
CA PRO A 29 3.40 10.76 -6.24
C PRO A 29 2.51 11.15 -5.05
N ARG A 30 1.19 10.91 -5.18
CA ARG A 30 0.24 11.29 -4.15
C ARG A 30 0.42 10.54 -2.83
N ILE A 31 0.71 9.23 -2.86
CA ILE A 31 0.93 8.48 -1.63
C ILE A 31 2.24 8.90 -0.96
N CYS A 32 3.28 9.21 -1.74
CA CYS A 32 4.54 9.76 -1.26
C CYS A 32 4.31 11.06 -0.48
N GLU A 33 3.54 11.99 -1.07
CA GLU A 33 3.16 13.25 -0.42
C GLU A 33 2.35 13.04 0.86
N MET A 34 1.34 12.15 0.81
CA MET A 34 0.44 11.88 1.94
C MET A 34 1.17 11.28 3.13
N LEU A 35 2.16 10.42 2.88
CA LEU A 35 2.91 9.73 3.93
C LEU A 35 4.19 10.49 4.33
N HIS A 36 4.51 11.59 3.64
CA HIS A 36 5.75 12.35 3.83
C HIS A 36 7.04 11.53 3.62
N TYR A 37 7.02 10.61 2.65
CA TYR A 37 8.18 9.83 2.24
C TYR A 37 8.47 10.03 0.75
N SER A 38 9.74 9.96 0.37
CA SER A 38 10.11 9.80 -1.04
C SER A 38 9.79 8.38 -1.53
N GLU A 39 9.62 8.23 -2.85
CA GLU A 39 9.46 6.92 -3.48
C GLU A 39 10.58 5.96 -3.05
N ARG A 40 11.84 6.42 -3.07
CA ARG A 40 12.99 5.61 -2.67
C ARG A 40 12.87 5.09 -1.24
N GLU A 41 12.50 5.96 -0.29
CA GLU A 41 12.34 5.56 1.11
C GLU A 41 11.21 4.55 1.30
N LEU A 42 10.13 4.66 0.52
CA LEU A 42 9.08 3.66 0.52
C LEU A 42 9.57 2.34 -0.08
N MET A 43 10.26 2.37 -1.22
CA MET A 43 10.76 1.15 -1.87
C MET A 43 11.77 0.36 -1.02
N ASP A 44 12.47 1.02 -0.08
CA ASP A 44 13.39 0.40 0.88
C ASP A 44 12.71 -0.12 2.16
N ARG A 45 11.37 -0.01 2.26
CA ARG A 45 10.56 -0.39 3.43
C ARG A 45 9.46 -1.39 3.04
N THR A 46 8.74 -1.88 4.02
CA THR A 46 7.44 -2.53 3.81
C THR A 46 6.30 -1.63 4.25
N PHE A 47 5.06 -1.97 3.90
CA PHE A 47 3.92 -1.26 4.48
C PHE A 47 3.79 -1.50 5.99
N GLN A 48 4.34 -2.60 6.52
CA GLN A 48 4.31 -2.90 7.94
C GLN A 48 5.19 -1.93 8.74
N ASP A 49 6.32 -1.51 8.17
CA ASP A 49 7.27 -0.59 8.83
C ASP A 49 6.69 0.80 9.11
N ILE A 50 5.65 1.20 8.38
CA ILE A 50 5.02 2.52 8.47
C ILE A 50 3.55 2.45 8.93
N THR A 51 3.02 1.27 9.23
CA THR A 51 1.66 1.14 9.74
C THR A 51 1.70 1.20 11.26
N TYR A 52 0.77 1.94 11.88
CA TYR A 52 0.70 2.04 13.33
C TYR A 52 0.52 0.64 13.98
N PRO A 53 1.27 0.27 15.03
CA PRO A 53 1.31 -1.10 15.54
C PRO A 53 -0.04 -1.71 15.95
N LEU A 54 -0.97 -0.90 16.49
CA LEU A 54 -2.30 -1.39 16.87
C LEU A 54 -3.18 -1.72 15.64
N ASP A 55 -2.89 -1.10 14.49
CA ASP A 55 -3.65 -1.29 13.26
C ASP A 55 -3.01 -2.39 12.38
N LEU A 56 -1.74 -2.72 12.63
CA LEU A 56 -0.95 -3.69 11.85
C LEU A 56 -1.51 -5.12 11.93
N ASN A 57 -1.93 -5.58 13.12
CA ASN A 57 -2.42 -6.95 13.29
C ASN A 57 -3.67 -7.21 12.45
N THR A 58 -4.61 -6.25 12.45
CA THR A 58 -5.84 -6.34 11.65
C THR A 58 -5.53 -6.38 10.15
N ASP A 59 -4.55 -5.59 9.70
CA ASP A 59 -4.12 -5.59 8.30
C ASP A 59 -3.48 -6.92 7.89
N LEU A 60 -2.60 -7.48 8.73
CA LEU A 60 -1.97 -8.78 8.49
C LEU A 60 -2.97 -9.93 8.47
N GLU A 61 -3.98 -9.93 9.35
CA GLU A 61 -5.04 -10.93 9.34
C GLU A 61 -5.86 -10.87 8.04
N LYS A 62 -6.24 -9.67 7.59
CA LYS A 62 -6.96 -9.49 6.32
C LYS A 62 -6.13 -9.86 5.12
N LEU A 63 -4.84 -9.52 5.13
CA LEU A 63 -3.90 -9.95 4.10
C LEU A 63 -3.80 -11.48 4.05
N GLN A 64 -3.71 -12.17 5.19
CA GLN A 64 -3.70 -13.63 5.23
C GLN A 64 -4.98 -14.25 4.67
N GLN A 65 -6.15 -13.70 4.97
CA GLN A 65 -7.43 -14.15 4.39
C GLN A 65 -7.44 -13.97 2.87
N LEU A 66 -6.94 -12.83 2.37
CA LEU A 66 -6.82 -12.54 0.94
C LEU A 66 -5.88 -13.56 0.26
N LEU A 67 -4.72 -13.83 0.84
CA LEU A 67 -3.74 -14.80 0.34
C LEU A 67 -4.27 -16.24 0.28
N ARG A 68 -5.16 -16.61 1.20
CA ARG A 68 -5.82 -17.92 1.24
C ARG A 68 -7.04 -18.01 0.32
N ASN A 69 -7.34 -16.95 -0.44
CA ASN A 69 -8.56 -16.81 -1.24
C ASN A 69 -9.86 -16.95 -0.42
N GLU A 70 -9.82 -16.67 0.89
CA GLU A 70 -11.01 -16.64 1.74
C GLU A 70 -11.85 -15.37 1.48
N ILE A 71 -11.18 -14.31 1.04
CA ILE A 71 -11.79 -13.04 0.60
C ILE A 71 -11.15 -12.60 -0.72
N SER A 72 -11.87 -11.80 -1.52
CA SER A 72 -11.37 -11.26 -2.80
C SER A 72 -10.76 -9.87 -2.68
N THR A 73 -11.22 -9.07 -1.70
CA THR A 73 -10.73 -7.72 -1.41
C THR A 73 -10.94 -7.40 0.08
N TYR A 74 -10.24 -6.39 0.59
CA TYR A 74 -10.53 -5.80 1.90
C TYR A 74 -10.27 -4.29 1.88
N SER A 75 -10.90 -3.57 2.80
CA SER A 75 -10.70 -2.14 3.04
C SER A 75 -10.55 -1.91 4.53
N LEU A 76 -9.63 -1.03 4.91
CA LEU A 76 -9.33 -0.69 6.30
C LEU A 76 -9.14 0.81 6.43
N GLU A 77 -9.67 1.37 7.51
CA GLU A 77 -9.23 2.66 8.02
C GLU A 77 -8.08 2.39 8.99
N LYS A 78 -6.90 2.94 8.70
CA LYS A 78 -5.70 2.78 9.54
C LYS A 78 -4.90 4.06 9.61
N ARG A 79 -4.08 4.18 10.65
CA ARG A 79 -3.12 5.27 10.82
C ARG A 79 -1.77 4.89 10.23
N TYR A 80 -1.18 5.82 9.50
CA TYR A 80 0.19 5.77 8.97
C TYR A 80 1.10 6.70 9.79
#